data_AF-A0AAE4UX01-F1
#
_entry.id   AF-A0AAE4UX01-F1
#
_cell.length_a   1.000
_cell.length_b   1.000
_cell.length_c   1.000
_cell.angle_alpha   90.00
_cell.angle_beta   90.00
_cell.angle_gamma   90.00
#
_symmetry.space_group_name_H-M   'P 1'
#
loop_
_entity.id
_entity.type
_entity.pdbx_description
1 polymer ?
#
loop_
_entity_poly.entity_id
_entity_poly.type
_entity_poly.pdbx_seq_one_letter_code
_entity_poly.pdbx_strand_id
1 'polypeptide(L)'
;MALPIPSGRRTGAALALATATVLIGSAPAGADPATPPLPRGSLVFVNDVLGPQDPRFWNPDLPGTRVLTPLEPGVSVLCTSGFEPTPGCSTLDMRDWTSPQRSLVFVDVPVIGRPPLRVWMDILPRL
;
A
#
# COMPACT_ATOMS: atom_id res chain seq x y z
N MET A 1 23.57 -53.04 27.42
CA MET A 1 24.63 -54.03 27.13
C MET A 1 24.12 -54.97 26.06
N ALA A 2 25.04 -55.43 25.19
CA ALA A 2 24.95 -56.49 24.18
C ALA A 2 24.32 -56.18 22.80
N LEU A 3 25.23 -55.99 21.83
CA LEU A 3 25.11 -56.33 20.39
C LEU A 3 25.28 -57.85 20.18
N PRO A 4 24.80 -58.38 19.05
CA PRO A 4 25.73 -58.95 18.04
C PRO A 4 25.31 -58.53 16.60
N ILE A 5 26.12 -57.90 15.73
CA ILE A 5 27.20 -58.36 14.79
C ILE A 5 27.01 -59.75 14.08
N PRO A 6 27.59 -60.00 12.87
CA PRO A 6 26.99 -59.82 11.53
C PRO A 6 27.08 -61.08 10.62
N SER A 7 26.37 -61.15 9.49
CA SER A 7 26.72 -61.97 8.30
C SER A 7 25.66 -61.76 7.20
N GLY A 8 25.92 -61.71 5.89
CA GLY A 8 27.14 -61.74 5.10
C GLY A 8 26.81 -61.32 3.66
N ARG A 9 27.71 -60.53 3.05
CA ARG A 9 28.22 -60.66 1.68
C ARG A 9 27.22 -61.00 0.54
N ARG A 10 26.95 -60.01 -0.32
CA ARG A 10 27.23 -60.10 -1.78
C ARG A 10 27.16 -58.71 -2.43
N THR A 11 28.34 -58.28 -2.86
CA THR A 11 28.66 -57.23 -3.83
C THR A 11 27.83 -57.35 -5.11
N GLY A 12 27.23 -56.23 -5.53
CA GLY A 12 26.65 -56.05 -6.85
C GLY A 12 26.66 -54.56 -7.19
N ALA A 13 27.82 -54.08 -7.63
CA ALA A 13 27.97 -52.73 -8.17
C ALA A 13 27.22 -52.65 -9.51
N ALA A 14 26.31 -51.69 -9.63
CA ALA A 14 25.82 -51.23 -10.92
C ALA A 14 25.87 -49.69 -10.90
N LEU A 15 26.97 -49.15 -11.41
CA LEU A 15 27.03 -47.75 -11.82
C LEU A 15 26.07 -47.58 -13.00
N ALA A 16 24.93 -46.92 -12.76
CA ALA A 16 24.16 -46.34 -13.83
C ALA A 16 24.52 -44.84 -13.89
N LEU A 17 25.45 -44.50 -14.79
CA LEU A 17 25.66 -43.12 -15.22
C LEU A 17 24.40 -42.65 -15.95
N ALA A 18 23.56 -41.86 -15.28
CA ALA A 18 22.53 -41.06 -15.93
C ALA A 18 23.03 -39.62 -16.02
N THR A 19 23.44 -39.26 -17.22
CA THR A 19 23.89 -37.94 -17.68
C THR A 19 22.93 -36.84 -17.26
N ALA A 20 23.44 -35.86 -16.50
CA ALA A 20 22.76 -34.61 -16.23
C ALA A 20 22.72 -33.76 -17.51
N THR A 21 21.63 -33.82 -18.26
CA THR A 21 21.30 -32.77 -19.22
C THR A 21 20.81 -31.56 -18.44
N VAL A 22 21.72 -30.62 -18.16
CA VAL A 22 21.37 -29.25 -17.81
C VAL A 22 20.74 -28.63 -19.06
N LEU A 23 19.43 -28.79 -19.20
CA LEU A 23 18.65 -27.88 -20.02
C LEU A 23 18.71 -26.54 -19.31
N ILE A 24 19.62 -25.68 -19.77
CA ILE A 24 19.59 -24.24 -19.50
C ILE A 24 18.35 -23.72 -20.24
N GLY A 25 17.19 -24.00 -19.66
CA GLY A 25 15.94 -23.34 -20.01
C GLY A 25 16.03 -21.95 -19.44
N SER A 26 16.11 -20.96 -20.33
CA SER A 26 15.84 -19.56 -20.03
C SER A 26 14.55 -19.46 -19.22
N ALA A 27 14.67 -19.30 -17.90
CA ALA A 27 13.54 -18.96 -17.06
C ALA A 27 12.96 -17.64 -17.60
N PRO A 28 11.63 -17.54 -17.83
CA PRO A 28 11.06 -16.26 -18.15
C PRO A 28 11.38 -15.32 -16.98
N ALA A 29 11.89 -14.14 -17.31
CA ALA A 29 12.14 -13.07 -16.35
C ALA A 29 10.95 -12.98 -15.41
N GLY A 30 11.24 -13.01 -14.09
CA GLY A 30 10.23 -12.98 -13.05
C GLY A 30 9.22 -11.89 -13.33
N ALA A 31 7.97 -12.29 -13.56
CA ALA A 31 6.87 -11.38 -13.34
C ALA A 31 6.97 -10.97 -11.87
N ASP A 32 7.31 -9.70 -11.64
CA ASP A 32 7.15 -9.09 -10.33
C ASP A 32 5.75 -9.47 -9.84
N PRO A 33 5.57 -10.01 -8.63
CA PRO A 33 4.23 -10.35 -8.15
C PRO A 33 3.40 -9.09 -8.26
N ALA A 34 2.45 -9.08 -9.20
CA ALA A 34 1.57 -7.94 -9.35
C ALA A 34 0.88 -7.75 -8.01
N THR A 35 1.25 -6.69 -7.27
CA THR A 35 0.61 -6.37 -6.00
C THR A 35 -0.89 -6.35 -6.26
N PRO A 36 -1.67 -7.22 -5.60
CA PRO A 36 -3.08 -7.32 -5.89
C PRO A 36 -3.72 -5.94 -5.73
N PRO A 37 -4.62 -5.54 -6.65
CA PRO A 37 -5.26 -4.24 -6.58
C PRO A 37 -5.98 -4.11 -5.23
N LEU A 38 -5.82 -2.96 -4.58
CA LEU A 38 -6.43 -2.76 -3.28
C LEU A 38 -7.96 -2.88 -3.40
N PRO A 39 -8.62 -3.61 -2.49
CA PRO A 39 -10.07 -3.72 -2.49
C PRO A 39 -10.70 -2.33 -2.45
N ARG A 40 -11.70 -2.10 -3.30
CA ARG A 40 -12.51 -0.87 -3.24
C ARG A 40 -13.12 -0.75 -1.84
N GLY A 41 -13.02 0.43 -1.25
CA GLY A 41 -13.50 0.68 0.12
C GLY A 41 -12.45 0.53 1.22
N SER A 42 -11.25 0.04 0.91
CA SER A 42 -10.15 0.01 1.90
C SER A 42 -9.67 1.42 2.24
N LEU A 43 -9.21 1.63 3.48
CA LEU A 43 -8.51 2.86 3.84
C LEU A 43 -7.06 2.79 3.40
N VAL A 44 -6.60 3.82 2.69
CA VAL A 44 -5.24 3.90 2.17
C VAL A 44 -4.58 5.21 2.57
N PHE A 45 -3.29 5.16 2.87
CA PHE A 45 -2.50 6.36 3.10
C PHE A 45 -2.37 7.17 1.81
N VAL A 46 -2.65 8.45 1.91
CA VAL A 46 -2.48 9.42 0.83
C VAL A 46 -1.14 10.10 1.00
N ASN A 47 -0.31 10.04 -0.04
CA ASN A 47 1.05 10.59 0.00
C ASN A 47 1.15 11.98 -0.65
N ASP A 48 0.18 12.35 -1.47
CA ASP A 48 0.11 13.60 -2.24
C ASP A 48 -0.86 14.60 -1.59
N VAL A 49 -0.67 14.86 -0.29
CA VAL A 49 -1.49 15.83 0.44
C VAL A 49 -1.00 17.25 0.18
N LEU A 50 -1.89 18.10 -0.32
CA LEU A 50 -1.69 19.53 -0.45
C LEU A 50 -2.35 20.24 0.74
N GLY A 51 -1.53 20.88 1.57
CA GLY A 51 -1.98 21.67 2.71
C GLY A 51 -2.27 23.13 2.34
N PRO A 52 -2.90 23.92 3.24
CA PRO A 52 -3.33 25.29 2.96
C PRO A 52 -2.19 26.26 2.67
N GLN A 53 -0.97 25.94 3.08
CA GLN A 53 0.24 26.75 2.86
C GLN A 53 0.92 26.43 1.53
N ASP A 54 0.54 25.36 0.83
CA ASP A 54 1.09 25.06 -0.49
C ASP A 54 0.45 26.04 -1.51
N PRO A 55 1.24 26.87 -2.22
CA PRO A 55 0.70 27.80 -3.23
C PRO A 55 -0.05 27.09 -4.36
N ARG A 56 0.19 25.79 -4.53
CA ARG A 56 -0.45 24.93 -5.53
C ARG A 56 -1.80 24.37 -5.09
N PHE A 57 -2.20 24.59 -3.83
CA PHE A 57 -3.41 24.00 -3.24
C PHE A 57 -4.68 24.19 -4.10
N TRP A 58 -4.87 25.42 -4.61
CA TRP A 58 -6.03 25.80 -5.42
C TRP A 58 -5.89 25.51 -6.92
N ASN A 59 -4.77 24.95 -7.36
CA ASN A 59 -4.59 24.61 -8.76
C ASN A 59 -5.35 23.29 -9.08
N PRO A 60 -6.39 23.31 -9.92
CA PRO A 60 -7.18 22.13 -10.25
C PRO A 60 -6.46 21.14 -11.18
N ASP A 61 -5.40 21.58 -11.87
CA ASP A 61 -4.66 20.76 -12.83
C ASP A 61 -3.65 19.82 -12.16
N LEU A 62 -3.41 19.98 -10.86
CA LEU A 62 -2.49 19.14 -10.11
C LEU A 62 -3.21 17.94 -9.47
N PRO A 63 -2.62 16.75 -9.50
CA PRO A 63 -3.09 15.66 -8.64
C PRO A 63 -2.80 16.01 -7.17
N GLY A 64 -3.59 15.47 -6.26
CA GLY A 64 -3.39 15.69 -4.82
C GLY A 64 -4.67 15.66 -4.00
N THR A 65 -4.57 15.27 -2.75
CA THR A 65 -5.68 15.46 -1.80
C THR A 65 -5.53 16.80 -1.12
N ARG A 66 -6.54 17.67 -1.26
CA ARG A 66 -6.54 19.01 -0.68
C ARG A 66 -7.06 18.92 0.73
N VAL A 67 -6.23 19.23 1.73
CA VAL A 67 -6.66 19.31 3.12
C VAL A 67 -6.46 20.73 3.61
N LEU A 68 -7.57 21.43 3.84
CA LEU A 68 -7.58 22.83 4.28
C LEU A 68 -7.11 22.98 5.73
N THR A 69 -7.40 21.99 6.59
CA THR A 69 -6.93 22.02 7.98
C THR A 69 -5.42 21.75 8.00
N PRO A 70 -4.61 22.61 8.66
CA PRO A 70 -3.19 22.33 8.85
C PRO A 70 -2.96 21.00 9.54
N LEU A 71 -2.15 20.15 8.90
CA LEU A 71 -1.74 18.86 9.46
C LEU A 71 -0.48 19.06 10.29
N GLU A 72 -0.49 18.51 11.50
CA GLU A 72 0.70 18.49 12.34
C GLU A 72 1.72 17.49 11.82
N PRO A 73 3.03 17.72 12.04
CA PRO A 73 4.05 16.74 11.70
C PRO A 73 3.76 15.38 12.34
N GLY A 74 3.74 14.31 11.54
CA GLY A 74 3.42 12.95 11.98
C GLY A 74 1.95 12.56 11.85
N VAL A 75 1.07 13.50 11.51
CA VAL A 75 -0.33 13.18 11.16
C VAL A 75 -0.41 12.80 9.69
N SER A 76 -0.99 11.63 9.41
CA SER A 76 -1.20 11.13 8.05
C SER A 76 -2.67 11.20 7.65
N VAL A 77 -2.92 11.34 6.35
CA VAL A 77 -4.27 11.31 5.78
C VAL A 77 -4.54 9.93 5.21
N LEU A 78 -5.69 9.36 5.56
CA LEU A 78 -6.19 8.11 5.02
C LEU A 78 -7.51 8.35 4.29
N CYS A 79 -7.63 7.82 3.08
CA CYS A 79 -8.82 7.97 2.25
C CYS A 79 -9.34 6.62 1.74
N THR A 80 -10.62 6.57 1.39
CA THR A 80 -11.26 5.38 0.84
C THR A 80 -10.79 5.10 -0.59
N SER A 81 -10.26 3.92 -0.85
CA SER A 81 -9.73 3.54 -2.16
C SER A 81 -10.81 3.15 -3.18
N GLY A 82 -10.46 3.28 -4.46
CA GLY A 82 -11.23 2.73 -5.57
C GLY A 82 -12.44 3.56 -6.01
N PHE A 83 -12.57 4.80 -5.54
CA PHE A 83 -13.64 5.72 -5.90
C PHE A 83 -13.08 7.05 -6.39
N GLU A 84 -13.67 7.56 -7.47
CA GLU A 84 -13.41 8.89 -8.01
C GLU A 84 -14.76 9.61 -8.20
N PRO A 85 -15.04 10.70 -7.46
CA PRO A 85 -14.21 11.27 -6.39
C PRO A 85 -14.25 10.42 -5.11
N THR A 86 -13.20 10.50 -4.29
CA THR A 86 -13.08 9.75 -3.03
C THR A 86 -14.17 10.10 -2.02
N PRO A 87 -14.94 9.13 -1.48
CA PRO A 87 -16.13 9.40 -0.66
C PRO A 87 -15.82 9.76 0.79
N GLY A 88 -14.62 9.45 1.29
CA GLY A 88 -14.27 9.69 2.69
C GLY A 88 -12.76 9.74 2.90
N CYS A 89 -12.35 10.66 3.76
CA CYS A 89 -10.99 10.77 4.24
C CYS A 89 -10.97 11.04 5.75
N SER A 90 -9.83 10.80 6.37
CA SER A 90 -9.61 10.91 7.80
C SER A 90 -8.14 11.21 8.09
N THR A 91 -7.83 11.67 9.29
CA THR A 91 -6.47 11.84 9.79
C THR A 91 -6.18 10.88 10.92
N LEU A 92 -4.95 10.39 10.97
CA LEU A 92 -4.42 9.54 12.02
C LEU A 92 -3.07 10.08 12.49
N ASP A 93 -2.89 10.24 13.80
CA ASP A 93 -1.57 10.57 14.35
C ASP A 93 -0.70 9.32 14.41
N MET A 94 0.36 9.28 13.61
CA MET A 94 1.26 8.12 13.55
C MET A 94 2.22 8.05 14.75
N ARG A 95 2.30 9.13 15.54
CA ARG A 95 3.14 9.20 16.75
C ARG A 95 2.41 8.65 17.97
N ASP A 96 1.08 8.77 17.98
CA ASP A 96 0.22 8.29 19.06
C ASP A 96 -0.97 7.52 18.49
N TRP A 97 -0.83 6.20 18.43
CA TRP A 97 -1.86 5.28 17.96
C TRP A 97 -3.07 5.17 18.88
N THR A 98 -3.01 5.74 20.10
CA THR A 98 -4.17 5.83 20.98
C THR A 98 -5.04 7.04 20.67
N SER A 99 -4.52 8.00 19.90
CA SER A 99 -5.27 9.15 19.41
C SER A 99 -6.38 8.69 18.46
N PRO A 100 -7.62 9.17 18.63
CA PRO A 100 -8.73 8.75 17.79
C PRO A 100 -8.49 9.20 16.34
N GLN A 101 -8.77 8.30 15.40
CA GLN A 101 -8.86 8.66 13.99
C GLN A 101 -9.98 9.69 13.79
N ARG A 102 -9.67 10.78 13.09
CA ARG A 102 -10.61 11.90 12.92
C ARG A 102 -11.11 11.95 11.50
N SER A 103 -12.42 11.87 11.31
CA SER A 103 -13.03 11.96 9.99
C SER A 103 -12.94 13.39 9.46
N LEU A 104 -12.61 13.53 8.18
CA LEU A 104 -12.62 14.80 7.47
C LEU A 104 -13.96 14.96 6.74
N VAL A 105 -14.50 16.18 6.77
CA VAL A 105 -15.61 16.56 5.90
C VAL A 105 -15.04 17.16 4.62
N PHE A 106 -15.82 17.17 3.55
CA PHE A 106 -15.41 17.77 2.29
C PHE A 106 -16.40 18.80 1.79
N VAL A 107 -15.88 19.72 0.98
CA VAL A 107 -16.66 20.59 0.10
C VAL A 107 -16.12 20.43 -1.32
N ASP A 108 -17.03 20.44 -2.29
CA ASP A 108 -16.69 20.46 -3.70
C ASP A 108 -16.76 21.91 -4.20
N VAL A 109 -15.60 22.50 -4.47
CA VAL A 109 -15.48 23.88 -4.94
C VAL A 109 -15.69 23.91 -6.44
N PRO A 110 -16.68 24.64 -6.97
CA PRO A 110 -16.91 24.69 -8.41
C PRO A 110 -15.74 25.36 -9.13
N VAL A 111 -15.30 24.74 -10.23
CA VAL A 111 -14.24 25.26 -11.10
C VAL A 111 -14.80 25.38 -12.51
N ILE A 112 -14.66 26.55 -13.14
CA ILE A 112 -15.23 26.82 -14.46
C ILE A 112 -14.54 25.92 -15.50
N GLY A 113 -15.35 25.18 -16.27
CA GLY A 113 -14.86 24.31 -17.35
C GLY A 113 -14.13 23.05 -16.88
N ARG A 114 -14.21 22.70 -15.59
CA ARG A 114 -13.53 21.54 -14.98
C ARG A 114 -14.46 20.83 -13.99
N PRO A 115 -14.17 19.58 -13.59
CA PRO A 115 -14.78 18.98 -12.42
C PRO A 115 -14.54 19.82 -11.16
N PRO A 116 -15.46 19.78 -10.18
CA PRO A 116 -15.26 20.46 -8.89
C PRO A 116 -13.99 20.01 -8.19
N LEU A 117 -13.33 20.94 -7.51
CA LEU A 117 -12.16 20.67 -6.69
C LEU A 117 -12.62 20.26 -5.28
N ARG A 118 -12.42 18.98 -4.92
CA ARG A 118 -12.75 18.48 -3.59
C ARG A 118 -11.70 18.93 -2.56
N VAL A 119 -12.16 19.61 -1.52
CA VAL A 119 -11.35 20.10 -0.42
C VAL A 119 -11.82 19.50 0.90
N TRP A 120 -10.92 18.84 1.61
CA TRP A 120 -11.15 18.20 2.89
C TRP A 120 -10.81 19.11 4.05
N MET A 121 -11.53 19.01 5.15
CA MET A 121 -11.28 19.78 6.35
C MET A 121 -11.76 19.01 7.58
N ASP A 122 -11.03 19.21 8.65
CA ASP A 122 -11.41 18.77 9.99
C ASP A 122 -12.16 19.91 10.65
N ILE A 123 -13.46 19.71 10.86
CA ILE A 123 -14.38 20.67 11.52
C ILE A 123 -14.72 20.24 12.94
N LEU A 124 -14.21 19.10 13.38
CA LEU A 124 -14.51 18.60 14.72
C LEU A 124 -13.64 19.39 15.71
N PRO A 125 -14.18 19.76 16.90
CA PRO A 125 -13.38 20.40 17.93
C PRO A 125 -12.19 19.53 18.32
N ARG A 126 -11.00 20.15 18.46
CA ARG A 126 -9.85 19.53 19.13
C ARG A 126 -10.05 19.73 20.63
N LEU A 127 -10.26 18.63 21.37
CA LEU A 127 -10.44 18.62 22.82
C LEU A 127 -9.11 18.79 23.55
#